data_AF-A0A1S2IWL4-F1
#
_entry.id   AF-A0A1S2IWL4-F1
#
_cell.length_a   1.000
_cell.length_b   1.000
_cell.length_c   1.000
_cell.angle_alpha   90.00
_cell.angle_beta   90.00
_cell.angle_gamma   90.00
#
_symmetry.space_group_name_H-M   'P 1'
#
loop_
_entity.id
_entity.type
_entity.pdbx_description
1 polymer ?
#
loop_
_entity_poly.entity_id
_entity_poly.type
_entity_poly.pdbx_seq_one_letter_code
_entity_poly.pdbx_strand_id
1 'polypeptide(L)'
;MTVRGNRVTPLAWMLLSSGLVAAGVWLACSEDVFGGAWFTHVCSSGLLLVVGLLGLLLAVSTIRTRVRVFPDRLEATVALGRTRTIHPGELARFRASGTGNDVVSAWTARGRPGFQTNRFHRHHDALEDWLDRNGGEPWAEHRAFSEKLTRRTKRKPVADTVSMLVIVAFFVTIIAICPGLFVLVAYDDAHQEQVTCTITAAEAITVSNRSAKGIGSSHPAVGIDSSDCGRLTFSRGIDDENQERTARAYDRAPGPYTFTVGAGSFWLRQHAPWARLGPTVYAISSPR
;
A
#
# COMPACT_ATOMS: atom_id res chain seq x y z
N MET A 1 -33.63 -17.37 -0.87
CA MET A 1 -33.00 -16.21 -0.18
C MET A 1 -31.52 -16.10 -0.55
N THR A 2 -30.89 -14.92 -0.51
CA THR A 2 -29.45 -14.79 -0.82
C THR A 2 -28.65 -14.47 0.44
N VAL A 3 -27.73 -15.36 0.80
CA VAL A 3 -26.73 -15.13 1.85
C VAL A 3 -25.63 -14.25 1.29
N ARG A 4 -25.40 -13.09 1.91
CA ARG A 4 -24.37 -12.17 1.41
C ARG A 4 -23.68 -11.42 2.55
N GLY A 5 -22.36 -11.31 2.41
CA GLY A 5 -21.53 -10.45 3.25
C GLY A 5 -21.72 -8.97 2.98
N ASN A 6 -21.10 -8.16 3.83
CA ASN A 6 -21.10 -6.71 3.67
C ASN A 6 -20.46 -6.33 2.32
N ARG A 7 -21.16 -5.53 1.49
CA ARG A 7 -20.67 -5.12 0.17
C ARG A 7 -19.83 -3.84 0.20
N VAL A 8 -19.97 -3.04 1.26
CA VAL A 8 -19.35 -1.70 1.33
C VAL A 8 -17.82 -1.82 1.36
N THR A 9 -17.31 -2.67 2.24
CA THR A 9 -15.88 -2.91 2.39
C THR A 9 -15.22 -3.37 1.08
N PRO A 10 -15.69 -4.43 0.38
CA PRO A 10 -15.05 -4.85 -0.85
C PRO A 10 -15.23 -3.87 -2.02
N LEU A 11 -16.30 -3.06 -2.05
CA LEU A 11 -16.44 -1.98 -3.04
C LEU A 11 -15.42 -0.86 -2.82
N ALA A 12 -15.23 -0.42 -1.57
CA ALA A 12 -14.20 0.55 -1.23
C ALA A 12 -12.81 0.02 -1.62
N TRP A 13 -12.54 -1.27 -1.37
CA TRP A 13 -11.32 -1.94 -1.80
C TRP A 13 -11.14 -1.98 -3.32
N MET A 14 -12.20 -2.22 -4.09
CA MET A 14 -12.14 -2.15 -5.55
C MET A 14 -11.74 -0.76 -6.02
N LEU A 15 -12.37 0.29 -5.48
CA LEU A 15 -12.09 1.66 -5.89
C LEU A 15 -10.64 2.05 -5.56
N LEU A 16 -10.17 1.75 -4.35
CA LEU A 16 -8.78 1.99 -3.95
C LEU A 16 -7.81 1.22 -4.86
N SER A 17 -8.06 -0.07 -5.08
CA SER A 17 -7.18 -0.92 -5.92
C SER A 17 -7.17 -0.46 -7.37
N SER A 18 -8.30 0.00 -7.90
CA SER A 18 -8.40 0.55 -9.26
C SER A 18 -7.58 1.82 -9.40
N GLY A 19 -7.61 2.71 -8.38
CA GLY A 19 -6.74 3.88 -8.33
C GLY A 19 -5.26 3.52 -8.35
N LEU A 20 -4.85 2.46 -7.65
CA LEU A 20 -3.46 1.99 -7.66
C LEU A 20 -3.03 1.44 -9.01
N VAL A 21 -3.90 0.67 -9.67
CA VAL A 21 -3.63 0.20 -11.04
C VAL A 21 -3.51 1.38 -11.98
N ALA A 22 -4.41 2.35 -11.92
CA ALA A 22 -4.35 3.56 -12.76
C ALA A 22 -3.05 4.35 -12.52
N ALA A 23 -2.65 4.55 -11.27
CA ALA A 23 -1.39 5.20 -10.92
C ALA A 23 -0.17 4.41 -11.41
N GLY A 24 -0.19 3.08 -11.26
CA GLY A 24 0.88 2.21 -11.75
C GLY A 24 1.02 2.22 -13.27
N VAL A 25 -0.09 2.21 -14.01
CA VAL A 25 -0.12 2.35 -15.47
C VAL A 25 0.37 3.73 -15.89
N TRP A 26 -0.10 4.80 -15.23
CA TRP A 26 0.34 6.16 -15.51
C TRP A 26 1.86 6.30 -15.30
N LEU A 27 2.38 5.81 -14.18
CA LEU A 27 3.83 5.79 -13.90
C LEU A 27 4.60 4.97 -14.93
N ALA A 28 4.08 3.81 -15.36
CA ALA A 28 4.72 3.00 -16.40
C ALA A 28 4.82 3.74 -17.75
N CYS A 29 3.86 4.62 -18.05
CA CYS A 29 3.83 5.39 -19.29
C CYS A 29 4.56 6.74 -19.20
N SER A 30 4.88 7.22 -17.99
CA SER A 30 5.53 8.50 -17.79
C SER A 30 7.05 8.36 -17.77
N GLU A 31 7.66 8.34 -18.95
CA GLU A 31 9.13 8.35 -19.08
C GLU A 31 9.73 9.66 -18.57
N ASP A 32 9.02 10.78 -18.77
CA ASP A 32 9.44 12.11 -18.33
C ASP A 32 9.75 12.15 -16.83
N VAL A 33 8.92 11.50 -16.00
CA VAL A 33 9.02 11.52 -14.53
C VAL A 33 10.33 10.92 -14.01
N PHE A 34 10.90 9.95 -14.71
CA PHE A 34 12.06 9.20 -14.22
C PHE A 34 13.34 9.50 -15.00
N GLY A 35 13.26 10.13 -16.17
CA GLY A 35 14.40 10.36 -17.05
C GLY A 35 15.20 9.08 -17.28
N GLY A 36 16.49 9.07 -16.90
CA GLY A 36 17.38 7.91 -17.04
C GLY A 36 17.23 6.81 -15.98
N ALA A 37 16.39 7.00 -14.95
CA ALA A 37 16.27 6.08 -13.81
C ALA A 37 15.35 4.88 -14.10
N TRP A 38 15.64 4.13 -15.17
CA TRP A 38 14.87 2.96 -15.63
C TRP A 38 14.55 1.95 -14.52
N PHE A 39 15.52 1.64 -13.64
CA PHE A 39 15.29 0.66 -12.58
C PHE A 39 14.23 1.13 -11.59
N THR A 40 14.28 2.40 -11.19
CA THR A 40 13.30 3.02 -10.29
C THR A 40 11.93 3.09 -10.94
N HIS A 41 11.89 3.43 -12.23
CA HIS A 41 10.68 3.46 -13.05
C HIS A 41 9.97 2.09 -13.08
N VAL A 42 10.70 1.03 -13.44
CA VAL A 42 10.17 -0.33 -13.52
C VAL A 42 9.75 -0.87 -12.16
N CYS A 43 10.57 -0.67 -11.13
CA CYS A 43 10.25 -1.17 -9.78
C CYS A 43 9.02 -0.45 -9.19
N SER A 44 8.91 0.87 -9.35
CA SER A 44 7.82 1.66 -8.78
C SER A 44 6.50 1.37 -9.47
N SER A 45 6.49 1.35 -10.80
CA SER A 45 5.30 1.01 -11.60
C SER A 45 4.87 -0.44 -11.39
N GLY A 46 5.83 -1.39 -11.45
CA GLY A 46 5.58 -2.81 -11.25
C GLY A 46 5.00 -3.12 -9.87
N LEU A 47 5.53 -2.51 -8.81
CA LEU A 47 5.01 -2.71 -7.46
C LEU A 47 3.56 -2.23 -7.33
N LEU A 48 3.23 -1.03 -7.84
CA LEU A 48 1.87 -0.50 -7.81
C LEU A 48 0.89 -1.37 -8.60
N LEU A 49 1.30 -1.87 -9.77
CA LEU A 49 0.50 -2.78 -10.58
C LEU A 49 0.23 -4.10 -9.86
N VAL A 50 1.26 -4.75 -9.30
CA VAL A 50 1.11 -6.02 -8.59
C VAL A 50 0.18 -5.86 -7.37
N VAL A 51 0.41 -4.82 -6.57
CA VAL A 51 -0.37 -4.50 -5.37
C VAL A 51 -1.82 -4.18 -5.74
N GLY A 52 -2.04 -3.33 -6.75
CA GLY A 52 -3.36 -2.94 -7.23
C GLY A 52 -4.14 -4.12 -7.83
N LEU A 53 -3.49 -4.94 -8.67
CA LEU A 53 -4.11 -6.12 -9.28
C LEU A 53 -4.46 -7.18 -8.24
N LEU A 54 -3.57 -7.45 -7.28
CA LEU A 54 -3.85 -8.39 -6.19
C LEU A 54 -5.03 -7.91 -5.34
N GLY A 55 -5.05 -6.62 -4.96
CA GLY A 55 -6.17 -6.01 -4.24
C GLY A 55 -7.49 -6.12 -5.00
N LEU A 56 -7.47 -5.87 -6.31
CA LEU A 56 -8.65 -5.97 -7.18
C LEU A 56 -9.12 -7.42 -7.30
N LEU A 57 -8.23 -8.39 -7.45
CA LEU A 57 -8.56 -9.82 -7.47
C LEU A 57 -9.22 -10.27 -6.15
N LEU A 58 -8.68 -9.84 -5.01
CA LEU A 58 -9.26 -10.14 -3.70
C LEU A 58 -10.62 -9.46 -3.50
N ALA A 59 -10.78 -8.21 -3.93
CA ALA A 59 -12.04 -7.50 -3.86
C ALA A 59 -13.10 -8.12 -4.78
N VAL A 60 -12.76 -8.46 -6.03
CA VAL A 60 -13.66 -9.14 -6.97
C VAL A 60 -14.08 -10.50 -6.44
N SER A 61 -13.12 -11.30 -5.94
CA SER A 61 -13.43 -12.63 -5.42
C SER A 61 -14.42 -12.56 -4.25
N THR A 62 -14.26 -11.61 -3.33
CA THR A 62 -15.18 -11.41 -2.19
C THR A 62 -16.55 -10.84 -2.58
N ILE A 63 -16.68 -10.07 -3.67
CA ILE A 63 -18.00 -9.62 -4.16
C ILE A 63 -18.76 -10.74 -4.89
N ARG A 64 -18.02 -11.62 -5.55
CA ARG A 64 -18.58 -12.75 -6.31
C ARG A 64 -18.93 -13.94 -5.43
N THR A 65 -18.32 -14.10 -4.25
CA THR A 65 -18.75 -15.11 -3.27
C THR A 65 -20.20 -14.86 -2.84
N ARG A 66 -21.11 -15.75 -3.25
CA ARG A 66 -22.54 -15.65 -2.92
C ARG A 66 -23.13 -17.04 -2.82
N VAL A 67 -24.03 -17.21 -1.87
CA VAL A 67 -24.82 -18.43 -1.74
C VAL A 67 -26.29 -18.04 -1.83
N ARG A 68 -27.00 -18.60 -2.80
CA ARG A 68 -28.46 -18.50 -2.89
C ARG A 68 -29.04 -19.81 -2.41
N VAL A 69 -29.94 -19.69 -1.46
CA VAL A 69 -30.67 -20.81 -0.88
C VAL A 69 -32.03 -20.88 -1.57
N PHE A 70 -32.32 -22.01 -2.19
CA PHE A 70 -33.64 -22.41 -2.67
C PHE A 70 -34.13 -23.60 -1.86
N PRO A 71 -35.45 -23.89 -1.84
CA PRO A 71 -35.97 -25.02 -1.08
C PRO A 71 -35.35 -26.36 -1.49
N ASP A 72 -35.10 -26.53 -2.78
CA ASP A 72 -34.68 -27.76 -3.46
C ASP A 72 -33.16 -27.81 -3.75
N ARG A 73 -32.45 -26.68 -3.67
CA ARG A 73 -31.03 -26.59 -4.10
C ARG A 73 -30.31 -25.39 -3.50
N LEU A 74 -28.98 -25.45 -3.50
CA LEU A 74 -28.11 -24.30 -3.26
C LEU A 74 -27.42 -23.87 -4.55
N GLU A 75 -27.45 -22.58 -4.86
CA GLU A 75 -26.58 -22.00 -5.89
C GLU A 75 -25.44 -21.25 -5.20
N ALA A 76 -24.23 -21.81 -5.27
CA ALA A 76 -23.05 -21.22 -4.69
C ALA A 76 -22.09 -20.74 -5.78
N THR A 77 -21.62 -19.51 -5.64
CA THR A 77 -20.50 -18.97 -6.41
C THR A 77 -19.37 -18.73 -5.43
N VAL A 78 -18.21 -19.35 -5.65
CA VAL A 78 -17.03 -19.22 -4.79
C VAL A 78 -15.94 -18.51 -5.57
N ALA A 79 -15.47 -17.37 -5.03
CA ALA A 79 -14.44 -16.53 -5.63
C ALA A 79 -14.73 -16.18 -7.11
N LEU A 80 -13.77 -16.47 -8.00
CA LEU A 80 -13.89 -16.27 -9.44
C LEU A 80 -14.48 -17.50 -10.18
N GLY A 81 -14.93 -18.52 -9.44
CA GLY A 81 -15.48 -19.75 -10.01
C GLY A 81 -16.86 -19.56 -10.65
N ARG A 82 -17.27 -20.57 -11.43
CA ARG A 82 -18.63 -20.65 -11.98
C ARG A 82 -19.64 -20.88 -10.86
N THR A 83 -20.83 -20.33 -11.01
CA THR A 83 -21.98 -20.67 -10.16
C THR A 83 -22.25 -22.16 -10.27
N ARG A 84 -22.38 -22.82 -9.12
CA ARG A 84 -22.67 -24.24 -9.02
C ARG A 84 -23.97 -24.46 -8.29
N THR A 85 -24.77 -25.34 -8.85
CA THR A 85 -25.97 -25.87 -8.21
C THR A 85 -25.57 -27.11 -7.42
N ILE A 86 -25.88 -27.11 -6.13
CA ILE A 86 -25.59 -28.18 -5.18
C ILE A 86 -26.94 -28.72 -4.72
N HIS A 87 -27.11 -30.03 -4.83
CA HIS A 87 -28.35 -30.71 -4.43
C HIS A 87 -28.24 -31.25 -2.99
N PRO A 88 -29.37 -31.55 -2.34
CA PRO A 88 -29.39 -32.23 -1.03
C PRO A 88 -28.51 -33.49 -1.03
N GLY A 89 -27.73 -33.69 0.03
CA GLY A 89 -26.83 -34.84 0.17
C GLY A 89 -25.53 -34.82 -0.66
N GLU A 90 -25.30 -33.81 -1.53
CA GLU A 90 -24.08 -33.73 -2.34
C GLU A 90 -22.84 -33.25 -1.53
N LEU A 91 -23.08 -32.57 -0.41
CA LEU A 91 -22.04 -32.06 0.48
C LEU A 91 -21.53 -33.18 1.39
N ALA A 92 -20.21 -33.38 1.40
CA ALA A 92 -19.58 -34.48 2.13
C ALA A 92 -18.57 -34.01 3.19
N ARG A 93 -18.09 -32.77 3.10
CA ARG A 93 -17.09 -32.26 4.05
C ARG A 93 -17.35 -30.81 4.37
N PHE A 94 -17.28 -30.49 5.65
CA PHE A 94 -17.36 -29.13 6.17
C PHE A 94 -16.06 -28.76 6.90
N ARG A 95 -15.69 -27.49 6.84
CA ARG A 95 -14.55 -26.94 7.58
C ARG A 95 -14.89 -25.55 8.08
N ALA A 96 -14.59 -25.31 9.35
CA ALA A 96 -14.56 -23.98 9.92
C ALA A 96 -13.16 -23.38 9.77
N SER A 97 -13.11 -22.08 9.49
CA SER A 97 -11.88 -21.31 9.36
C SER A 97 -12.12 -19.87 9.81
N GLY A 98 -11.07 -19.05 9.82
CA GLY A 98 -11.15 -17.66 10.27
C GLY A 98 -10.91 -17.47 11.76
N THR A 99 -10.76 -16.21 12.18
CA THR A 99 -10.45 -15.87 13.57
C THR A 99 -11.67 -16.08 14.46
N GLY A 100 -11.75 -17.28 15.05
CA GLY A 100 -12.89 -17.72 15.86
C GLY A 100 -13.82 -18.69 15.14
N ASN A 101 -13.36 -19.33 14.06
CA ASN A 101 -14.09 -20.39 13.33
C ASN A 101 -15.45 -19.92 12.78
N ASP A 102 -15.51 -18.66 12.36
CA ASP A 102 -16.72 -17.97 11.92
C ASP A 102 -17.00 -18.13 10.41
N VAL A 103 -16.04 -18.68 9.65
CA VAL A 103 -16.19 -18.97 8.22
C VAL A 103 -16.42 -20.47 8.02
N VAL A 104 -17.60 -20.81 7.52
CA VAL A 104 -17.98 -22.18 7.14
C VAL A 104 -17.71 -22.37 5.65
N SER A 105 -17.04 -23.47 5.34
CA SER A 105 -16.75 -23.90 3.97
C SER A 105 -17.14 -25.35 3.80
N ALA A 106 -17.71 -25.68 2.64
CA ALA A 106 -18.20 -27.02 2.34
C ALA A 106 -17.67 -27.52 0.99
N TRP A 107 -17.45 -28.82 0.89
CA TRP A 107 -17.00 -29.51 -0.31
C TRP A 107 -17.87 -30.73 -0.59
N THR A 108 -17.99 -31.03 -1.88
CA THR A 108 -18.63 -32.27 -2.37
C THR A 108 -17.73 -33.48 -2.13
N ALA A 109 -18.29 -34.69 -2.20
CA ALA A 109 -17.53 -35.94 -2.08
C ALA A 109 -16.35 -36.05 -3.07
N ARG A 110 -16.46 -35.40 -4.24
CA ARG A 110 -15.41 -35.34 -5.26
C ARG A 110 -14.32 -34.29 -4.97
N GLY A 111 -14.27 -33.74 -3.76
CA GLY A 111 -13.32 -32.69 -3.36
C GLY A 111 -13.57 -31.33 -4.01
N ARG A 112 -14.68 -31.16 -4.74
CA ARG A 112 -14.99 -29.89 -5.39
C ARG A 112 -15.53 -28.88 -4.38
N PRO A 113 -15.08 -27.61 -4.40
CA PRO A 113 -15.61 -26.59 -3.51
C PRO A 113 -17.11 -26.38 -3.77
N GLY A 114 -17.88 -26.47 -2.69
CA GLY A 114 -19.32 -26.26 -2.65
C GLY A 114 -19.62 -24.79 -2.37
N PHE A 115 -19.51 -24.37 -1.10
CA PHE A 115 -19.72 -22.98 -0.71
C PHE A 115 -18.73 -22.52 0.35
N GLN A 116 -18.65 -21.19 0.53
CA GLN A 116 -17.96 -20.54 1.63
C GLN A 116 -18.80 -19.35 2.10
N THR A 117 -19.09 -19.27 3.39
CA THR A 117 -19.81 -18.13 3.98
C THR A 117 -19.32 -17.85 5.38
N ASN A 118 -19.44 -16.60 5.82
CA ASN A 118 -19.25 -16.22 7.21
C ASN A 118 -20.61 -16.23 7.94
N ARG A 119 -20.64 -16.68 9.19
CA ARG A 119 -21.85 -16.77 10.01
C ARG A 119 -22.54 -15.43 10.27
N PHE A 120 -21.80 -14.33 10.20
CA PHE A 120 -22.32 -12.98 10.38
C PHE A 120 -22.85 -12.36 9.08
N HIS A 121 -22.89 -13.12 7.98
CA HIS A 121 -23.53 -12.70 6.75
C HIS A 121 -25.05 -12.61 6.93
N ARG A 122 -25.66 -11.70 6.17
CA ARG A 122 -27.12 -11.56 6.17
C ARG A 122 -27.75 -12.83 5.62
N HIS A 123 -28.82 -13.30 6.23
CA HIS A 123 -29.56 -14.53 5.88
C HIS A 123 -28.78 -15.84 6.09
N HIS A 124 -27.76 -15.86 6.96
CA HIS A 124 -27.03 -17.09 7.28
C HIS A 124 -27.90 -18.15 7.98
N ASP A 125 -28.84 -17.71 8.80
CA ASP A 125 -29.93 -18.49 9.39
C ASP A 125 -30.66 -19.34 8.33
N ALA A 126 -31.04 -18.73 7.20
CA ALA A 126 -31.73 -19.46 6.13
C ALA A 126 -30.86 -20.55 5.48
N LEU A 127 -29.52 -20.43 5.53
CA LEU A 127 -28.61 -21.48 5.08
C LEU A 127 -28.47 -22.58 6.12
N GLU A 128 -28.34 -22.23 7.40
CA GLU A 128 -28.33 -23.20 8.51
C GLU A 128 -29.63 -24.04 8.48
N ASP A 129 -30.80 -23.42 8.35
CA ASP A 129 -32.09 -24.12 8.25
C ASP A 129 -32.17 -25.07 7.05
N TRP A 130 -31.49 -24.74 5.95
CA TRP A 130 -31.43 -25.61 4.78
C TRP A 130 -30.48 -26.78 5.03
N LEU A 131 -29.32 -26.54 5.64
CA LEU A 131 -28.33 -27.55 5.97
C LEU A 131 -28.82 -28.52 7.05
N ASP A 132 -29.58 -28.04 8.04
CA ASP A 132 -30.21 -28.89 9.05
C ASP A 132 -31.18 -29.90 8.44
N ARG A 133 -31.85 -29.52 7.34
CA ARG A 133 -32.78 -30.41 6.63
C ARG A 133 -32.12 -31.30 5.59
N ASN A 134 -31.02 -30.87 4.98
CA ASN A 134 -30.48 -31.48 3.75
C ASN A 134 -29.00 -31.90 3.83
N GLY A 135 -28.28 -31.50 4.88
CA GLY A 135 -26.83 -31.68 5.02
C GLY A 135 -26.40 -33.04 5.57
N GLY A 136 -27.33 -33.81 6.15
CA GLY A 136 -27.10 -35.15 6.67
C GLY A 136 -26.10 -35.21 7.83
N GLU A 137 -25.56 -36.41 8.09
CA GLU A 137 -24.61 -36.70 9.16
C GLU A 137 -23.34 -35.80 9.12
N PRO A 138 -22.71 -35.52 7.96
CA PRO A 138 -21.52 -34.67 7.92
C PRO A 138 -21.76 -33.24 8.42
N TRP A 139 -22.97 -32.71 8.24
CA TRP A 139 -23.35 -31.41 8.77
C TRP A 139 -23.61 -31.47 10.28
N ALA A 140 -24.30 -32.50 10.76
CA ALA A 140 -24.57 -32.69 12.18
C ALA A 140 -23.28 -32.79 13.02
N GLU A 141 -22.30 -33.56 12.54
CA GLU A 141 -20.98 -33.64 13.16
C GLU A 141 -20.27 -32.28 13.18
N HIS A 142 -20.29 -31.57 12.05
CA HIS A 142 -19.68 -30.25 11.94
C HIS A 142 -20.30 -29.25 12.89
N ARG A 143 -21.63 -29.25 13.02
CA ARG A 143 -22.37 -28.36 13.93
C ARG A 143 -22.01 -28.66 15.38
N ALA A 144 -22.06 -29.93 15.79
CA ALA A 144 -21.69 -30.35 17.14
C ALA A 144 -20.25 -29.98 17.50
N PHE A 145 -19.32 -30.09 16.54
CA PHE A 145 -17.93 -29.65 16.70
C PHE A 145 -17.80 -28.12 16.77
N SER A 146 -18.49 -27.41 15.88
CA SER A 146 -18.40 -25.96 15.79
C SER A 146 -19.01 -25.28 17.01
N GLU A 147 -20.15 -25.75 17.51
CA GLU A 147 -20.76 -25.24 18.75
C GLU A 147 -19.79 -25.28 19.94
N LYS A 148 -18.93 -26.31 20.02
CA LYS A 148 -17.90 -26.43 21.07
C LYS A 148 -16.71 -25.48 20.88
N LEU A 149 -16.33 -25.19 19.64
CA LEU A 149 -15.15 -24.35 19.34
C LEU A 149 -15.46 -22.86 19.25
N THR A 150 -16.72 -22.48 19.13
CA THR A 150 -17.07 -21.12 18.74
C THR A 150 -17.03 -20.16 19.94
N ARG A 151 -15.92 -19.43 20.07
CA ARG A 151 -15.74 -18.44 21.13
C ARG A 151 -16.42 -17.09 20.86
N ARG A 152 -16.81 -16.80 19.60
CA ARG A 152 -17.42 -15.52 19.20
C ARG A 152 -18.91 -15.67 18.91
N THR A 153 -19.73 -15.13 19.80
CA THR A 153 -21.20 -15.10 19.69
C THR A 153 -21.75 -13.84 19.03
N LYS A 154 -20.99 -12.74 19.02
CA LYS A 154 -21.40 -11.45 18.43
C LYS A 154 -20.39 -10.96 17.39
N ARG A 155 -20.90 -10.35 16.33
CA ARG A 155 -20.09 -9.62 15.34
C ARG A 155 -19.38 -8.46 16.06
N LYS A 156 -18.09 -8.26 15.79
CA LYS A 156 -17.31 -7.13 16.32
C LYS A 156 -17.05 -6.11 15.20
N PRO A 157 -18.04 -5.28 14.84
CA PRO A 157 -17.90 -4.34 13.71
C PRO A 157 -16.71 -3.38 13.90
N VAL A 158 -16.38 -3.03 15.14
CA VAL A 158 -15.23 -2.20 15.47
C VAL A 158 -13.91 -2.90 15.14
N ALA A 159 -13.77 -4.19 15.46
CA ALA A 159 -12.55 -4.94 15.17
C ALA A 159 -12.35 -5.13 13.65
N ASP A 160 -13.43 -5.38 12.91
CA ASP A 160 -13.38 -5.49 11.45
C ASP A 160 -12.98 -4.15 10.81
N THR A 161 -13.52 -3.04 11.34
CA THR A 161 -13.22 -1.67 10.85
C THR A 161 -11.77 -1.30 11.18
N VAL A 162 -11.30 -1.58 12.39
CA VAL A 162 -9.90 -1.35 12.79
C VAL A 162 -8.95 -2.19 11.94
N SER A 163 -9.26 -3.47 11.72
CA SER A 163 -8.45 -4.33 10.85
C SER A 163 -8.41 -3.79 9.42
N MET A 164 -9.54 -3.33 8.88
CA MET A 164 -9.58 -2.68 7.58
C MET A 164 -8.71 -1.41 7.55
N LEU A 165 -8.83 -0.53 8.55
CA LEU A 165 -8.05 0.71 8.63
C LEU A 165 -6.55 0.42 8.74
N VAL A 166 -6.15 -0.60 9.52
CA VAL A 166 -4.75 -1.02 9.63
C VAL A 166 -4.22 -1.52 8.31
N ILE A 167 -4.99 -2.33 7.58
CA ILE A 167 -4.58 -2.81 6.26
C ILE A 167 -4.48 -1.62 5.29
N VAL A 168 -5.46 -0.71 5.24
CA VAL A 168 -5.39 0.50 4.40
C VAL A 168 -4.18 1.36 4.75
N ALA A 169 -3.94 1.61 6.04
CA ALA A 169 -2.77 2.35 6.51
C ALA A 169 -1.47 1.66 6.11
N PHE A 170 -1.40 0.33 6.17
CA PHE A 170 -0.26 -0.44 5.70
C PHE A 170 -0.04 -0.29 4.19
N PHE A 171 -1.09 -0.38 3.37
CA PHE A 171 -1.00 -0.13 1.93
C PHE A 171 -0.53 1.29 1.62
N VAL A 172 -1.16 2.30 2.24
CA VAL A 172 -0.76 3.72 2.09
C VAL A 172 0.69 3.92 2.50
N THR A 173 1.14 3.27 3.57
CA THR A 173 2.51 3.34 4.06
C THR A 173 3.49 2.71 3.08
N ILE A 174 3.17 1.54 2.52
CA ILE A 174 4.00 0.90 1.48
C ILE A 174 4.10 1.79 0.24
N ILE A 175 2.99 2.40 -0.18
CA ILE A 175 2.96 3.31 -1.33
C ILE A 175 3.75 4.59 -1.05
N ALA A 176 3.66 5.14 0.15
CA ALA A 176 4.38 6.36 0.51
C ALA A 176 5.89 6.13 0.65
N ILE A 177 6.29 4.98 1.21
CA ILE A 177 7.70 4.71 1.57
C ILE A 177 8.47 4.06 0.42
N CYS A 178 7.89 3.08 -0.30
CA CYS A 178 8.66 2.26 -1.24
C CYS A 178 8.86 2.91 -2.63
N PRO A 179 7.83 3.44 -3.31
CA PRO A 179 8.04 4.21 -4.54
C PRO A 179 8.23 5.70 -4.27
N GLY A 180 7.51 6.32 -3.31
CA GLY A 180 7.46 7.79 -3.18
C GLY A 180 8.82 8.47 -3.03
N LEU A 181 9.69 7.99 -2.13
CA LEU A 181 11.02 8.55 -1.92
C LEU A 181 11.96 8.31 -3.10
N PHE A 182 11.91 7.12 -3.70
CA PHE A 182 12.78 6.79 -4.84
C PHE A 182 12.34 7.51 -6.12
N VAL A 183 11.04 7.65 -6.34
CA VAL A 183 10.45 8.45 -7.42
C VAL A 183 10.86 9.90 -7.28
N LEU A 184 10.84 10.47 -6.07
CA LEU A 184 11.24 11.85 -5.85
C LEU A 184 12.71 12.09 -6.22
N VAL A 185 13.62 11.21 -5.78
CA VAL A 185 15.05 11.31 -6.13
C VAL A 185 15.27 11.17 -7.64
N ALA A 186 14.61 10.20 -8.27
CA ALA A 186 14.70 10.02 -9.72
C ALA A 186 14.13 11.23 -10.49
N TYR A 187 13.01 11.78 -10.01
CA TYR A 187 12.39 12.96 -10.59
C TYR A 187 13.28 14.18 -10.47
N ASP A 188 13.91 14.42 -9.32
CA ASP A 188 14.84 15.51 -9.09
C ASP A 188 16.10 15.39 -9.95
N ASP A 189 16.62 14.17 -10.14
CA ASP A 189 17.76 13.92 -11.02
C ASP A 189 17.43 14.26 -12.48
N ALA A 190 16.20 13.95 -12.92
CA ALA A 190 15.69 14.24 -14.26
C ALA A 190 15.27 15.70 -14.45
N HIS A 191 14.79 16.36 -13.39
CA HIS A 191 14.24 17.71 -13.41
C HIS A 191 14.97 18.60 -12.41
N GLN A 192 15.97 19.29 -12.94
CA GLN A 192 16.75 20.27 -12.20
C GLN A 192 16.25 21.66 -12.55
N GLU A 193 16.07 22.50 -11.55
CA GLU A 193 15.70 23.90 -11.73
C GLU A 193 16.78 24.82 -11.14
N GLN A 194 16.88 26.03 -11.69
CA GLN A 194 17.81 27.04 -11.22
C GLN A 194 17.08 28.04 -10.33
N VAL A 195 17.58 28.22 -9.11
CA VAL A 195 17.04 29.14 -8.11
C VAL A 195 18.15 30.05 -7.63
N THR A 196 17.92 31.35 -7.68
CA THR A 196 18.85 32.34 -7.10
C THR A 196 18.52 32.53 -5.63
N CYS A 197 19.50 32.27 -4.76
CA CYS A 197 19.37 32.44 -3.31
C CYS A 197 20.55 33.26 -2.79
N THR A 198 20.31 34.13 -1.81
CA THR A 198 21.37 34.89 -1.16
C THR A 198 22.00 34.08 -0.03
N ILE A 199 23.26 33.67 -0.20
CA ILE A 199 24.04 32.97 0.84
C ILE A 199 24.38 33.96 1.96
N THR A 200 24.06 33.58 3.19
CA THR A 200 24.40 34.35 4.40
C THR A 200 25.52 33.71 5.21
N ALA A 201 25.60 32.37 5.21
CA ALA A 201 26.65 31.61 5.90
C ALA A 201 26.80 30.22 5.28
N ALA A 202 27.95 29.59 5.46
CA ALA A 202 28.16 28.20 5.05
C ALA A 202 29.05 27.45 6.04
N GLU A 203 28.69 26.21 6.36
CA GLU A 203 29.43 25.37 7.31
C GLU A 203 29.59 23.93 6.83
N ALA A 204 30.69 23.31 7.26
CA ALA A 204 30.95 21.89 7.04
C ALA A 204 30.05 21.05 7.96
N ILE A 205 29.21 20.19 7.38
CA ILE A 205 28.31 19.29 8.12
C ILE A 205 28.45 17.83 7.70
N THR A 206 28.32 16.91 8.65
CA THR A 206 28.21 15.49 8.34
C THR A 206 26.74 15.08 8.24
N VAL A 207 26.32 14.57 7.08
CA VAL A 207 24.95 14.06 6.88
C VAL A 207 24.97 12.56 7.14
N SER A 208 24.15 12.11 8.09
CA SER A 208 24.02 10.69 8.42
C SER A 208 22.66 10.15 8.02
N ASN A 209 22.63 9.12 7.16
CA ASN A 209 21.44 8.32 6.92
C ASN A 209 21.51 7.09 7.81
N ARG A 210 20.70 7.01 8.87
CA ARG A 210 20.69 5.87 9.80
C ARG A 210 19.38 5.11 9.63
N SER A 211 19.48 3.82 9.31
CA SER A 211 18.31 2.93 9.40
C SER A 211 17.96 2.63 10.86
N ALA A 212 16.73 2.19 11.12
CA ALA A 212 16.28 1.75 12.45
C ALA A 212 17.11 0.57 13.02
N LYS A 213 17.89 -0.12 12.18
CA LYS A 213 18.82 -1.20 12.58
C LYS A 213 20.26 -0.72 12.83
N GLY A 214 20.52 0.59 12.82
CA GLY A 214 21.85 1.16 13.06
C GLY A 214 22.82 1.03 11.87
N ILE A 215 22.39 0.44 10.75
CA ILE A 215 23.13 0.50 9.49
C ILE A 215 22.92 1.90 8.94
N GLY A 216 23.99 2.68 8.85
CA GLY A 216 23.94 4.00 8.28
C GLY A 216 25.27 4.43 7.71
N SER A 217 25.20 5.24 6.66
CA SER A 217 26.37 5.92 6.12
C SER A 217 26.35 7.38 6.56
N SER A 218 27.52 7.87 6.96
CA SER A 218 27.78 9.28 7.18
C SER A 218 28.61 9.79 6.01
N HIS A 219 28.20 10.91 5.44
CA HIS A 219 28.92 11.54 4.34
C HIS A 219 29.16 13.02 4.65
N PRO A 220 30.34 13.55 4.30
CA PRO A 220 30.62 14.98 4.39
C PRO A 220 29.74 15.75 3.41
N ALA A 221 29.27 16.92 3.84
CA ALA A 221 28.49 17.85 3.05
C ALA A 221 28.69 19.29 3.55
N VAL A 222 28.22 20.27 2.78
CA VAL A 222 28.22 21.68 3.17
C VAL A 222 26.79 22.12 3.42
N GLY A 223 26.52 22.64 4.61
CA GLY A 223 25.27 23.31 4.96
C GLY A 223 25.37 24.77 4.55
N ILE A 224 24.44 25.24 3.74
CA ILE A 224 24.41 26.60 3.21
C ILE A 224 23.16 27.28 3.76
N ASP A 225 23.35 28.29 4.58
CA ASP A 225 22.25 29.12 5.08
C ASP A 225 22.00 30.26 4.09
N SER A 226 20.74 30.42 3.70
CA SER A 226 20.29 31.49 2.80
C SER A 226 19.06 32.18 3.36
N SER A 227 18.93 33.49 3.10
CA SER A 227 17.79 34.28 3.54
C SER A 227 16.50 33.92 2.81
N ASP A 228 16.62 33.56 1.53
CA ASP A 228 15.47 33.47 0.62
C ASP A 228 14.98 32.02 0.45
N CYS A 229 15.91 31.05 0.48
CA CYS A 229 15.63 29.63 0.26
C CYS A 229 15.75 28.79 1.54
N GLY A 230 16.17 29.41 2.65
CA GLY A 230 16.51 28.76 3.90
C GLY A 230 17.77 27.90 3.79
N ARG A 231 17.93 26.95 4.71
CA ARG A 231 19.11 26.07 4.74
C ARG A 231 19.09 24.99 3.65
N LEU A 232 20.11 24.94 2.81
CA LEU A 232 20.34 23.95 1.75
C LEU A 232 21.53 23.06 2.09
N THR A 233 21.52 21.82 1.62
CA THR A 233 22.62 20.86 1.83
C THR A 233 23.28 20.52 0.50
N PHE A 234 24.56 20.84 0.36
CA PHE A 234 25.38 20.52 -0.80
C PHE A 234 26.32 19.37 -0.49
N SER A 235 26.05 18.18 -1.01
CA SER A 235 26.83 16.96 -0.76
C SER A 235 27.54 16.42 -2.00
N ARG A 236 27.12 16.81 -3.21
CA ARG A 236 27.64 16.25 -4.45
C ARG A 236 29.06 16.74 -4.70
N GLY A 237 30.01 15.82 -4.82
CA GLY A 237 31.43 16.15 -5.00
C GLY A 237 32.13 16.66 -3.73
N ILE A 238 31.47 16.55 -2.57
CA ILE A 238 32.05 16.89 -1.27
C ILE A 238 32.63 15.64 -0.62
N ASP A 239 33.87 15.74 -0.16
CA ASP A 239 34.61 14.71 0.56
C ASP A 239 35.23 15.32 1.83
N ASP A 240 35.78 14.47 2.71
CA ASP A 240 36.34 14.91 3.98
C ASP A 240 37.55 15.85 3.80
N GLU A 241 38.22 15.82 2.64
CA GLU A 241 39.38 16.67 2.33
C GLU A 241 38.97 18.07 1.85
N ASN A 242 37.81 18.18 1.20
CA ASN A 242 37.37 19.40 0.51
C ASN A 242 36.24 20.14 1.21
N GLN A 243 35.53 19.50 2.14
CA GLN A 243 34.34 20.03 2.79
C GLN A 243 34.59 21.36 3.50
N GLU A 244 35.60 21.44 4.38
CA GLU A 244 35.91 22.67 5.11
C GLU A 244 36.34 23.81 4.18
N ARG A 245 37.12 23.48 3.16
CA ARG A 245 37.60 24.45 2.16
C ARG A 245 36.43 25.05 1.39
N THR A 246 35.49 24.20 1.00
CA THR A 246 34.29 24.59 0.25
C THR A 246 33.35 25.42 1.12
N ALA A 247 33.11 25.01 2.37
CA ALA A 247 32.33 25.80 3.32
C ALA A 247 32.91 27.20 3.52
N ARG A 248 34.22 27.30 3.78
CA ARG A 248 34.91 28.60 3.95
C ARG A 248 34.87 29.47 2.71
N ALA A 249 34.85 28.89 1.51
CA ALA A 249 34.78 29.64 0.28
C ALA A 249 33.44 30.40 0.17
N TYR A 250 32.33 29.74 0.48
CA TYR A 250 31.00 30.37 0.45
C TYR A 250 30.75 31.27 1.66
N ASP A 251 31.30 30.94 2.84
CA ASP A 251 31.17 31.76 4.04
C ASP A 251 31.89 33.11 3.92
N ARG A 252 33.03 33.15 3.21
CA ARG A 252 33.81 34.39 2.98
C ARG A 252 33.24 35.29 1.88
N ALA A 253 32.40 34.76 1.01
CA ALA A 253 31.83 35.48 -0.11
C ALA A 253 30.29 35.38 -0.10
N PRO A 254 29.62 35.90 0.94
CA PRO A 254 28.16 35.94 1.00
C PRO A 254 27.63 36.83 -0.13
N GLY A 255 26.44 36.51 -0.62
CA GLY A 255 25.85 37.20 -1.76
C GLY A 255 24.90 36.32 -2.57
N PRO A 256 24.39 36.82 -3.70
CA PRO A 256 23.52 36.04 -4.56
C PRO A 256 24.32 34.90 -5.22
N TYR A 257 23.77 33.69 -5.23
CA TYR A 257 24.28 32.54 -5.99
C TYR A 257 23.13 31.82 -6.69
N THR A 258 23.42 31.20 -7.83
CA THR A 258 22.45 30.39 -8.56
C THR A 258 22.68 28.92 -8.24
N PHE A 259 21.70 28.32 -7.56
CA PHE A 259 21.65 26.92 -7.18
C PHE A 259 20.89 26.12 -8.22
N THR A 260 21.47 25.00 -8.64
CA THR A 260 20.75 23.97 -9.41
C THR A 260 20.22 22.95 -8.41
N VAL A 261 18.89 22.89 -8.24
CA VAL A 261 18.22 22.05 -7.24
C VAL A 261 17.24 21.08 -7.90
N GLY A 262 16.92 19.99 -7.21
CA GLY A 262 15.84 19.08 -7.63
C GLY A 262 14.47 19.77 -7.53
N ALA A 263 13.73 19.81 -8.63
CA ALA A 263 12.48 20.58 -8.72
C ALA A 263 11.37 20.01 -7.82
N GLY A 264 11.27 18.69 -7.69
CA GLY A 264 10.24 18.03 -6.88
C GLY A 264 10.46 18.25 -5.38
N SER A 265 11.68 18.04 -4.90
CA SER A 265 12.01 18.26 -3.49
C SER A 265 11.97 19.75 -3.11
N PHE A 266 12.34 20.65 -4.02
CA PHE A 266 12.24 22.09 -3.80
C PHE A 266 10.78 22.54 -3.73
N TRP A 267 9.93 22.08 -4.66
CA TRP A 267 8.48 22.34 -4.63
C TRP A 267 7.83 21.83 -3.33
N LEU A 268 8.17 20.61 -2.91
CA LEU A 268 7.68 20.01 -1.66
C LEU A 268 8.07 20.85 -0.44
N ARG A 269 9.30 21.37 -0.42
CA ARG A 269 9.75 22.23 0.67
C ARG A 269 8.94 23.54 0.74
N GLN A 270 8.62 24.13 -0.40
CA GLN A 270 7.84 25.37 -0.46
C GLN A 270 6.39 25.17 -0.03
N HIS A 271 5.76 24.07 -0.44
CA HIS A 271 4.32 23.85 -0.26
C HIS A 271 3.98 22.93 0.93
N ALA A 272 4.94 22.14 1.40
CA ALA A 272 4.81 21.22 2.52
C ALA A 272 6.01 21.33 3.48
N PRO A 273 6.23 22.51 4.12
CA PRO A 273 7.39 22.74 4.99
C PRO A 273 7.45 21.84 6.24
N TRP A 274 6.35 21.16 6.57
CA TRP A 274 6.31 20.14 7.62
C TRP A 274 7.05 18.85 7.24
N ALA A 275 7.19 18.56 5.95
CA ALA A 275 8.02 17.49 5.45
C ALA A 275 9.48 17.94 5.51
N ARG A 276 10.27 17.37 6.42
CA ARG A 276 11.71 17.67 6.59
C ARG A 276 12.56 17.08 5.45
N LEU A 277 12.16 17.29 4.20
CA LEU A 277 12.89 16.88 3.01
C LEU A 277 13.65 18.10 2.50
N GLY A 278 14.98 18.03 2.57
CA GLY A 278 15.85 19.05 1.99
C GLY A 278 16.07 18.75 0.51
N PRO A 279 15.97 19.75 -0.39
CA PRO A 279 16.25 19.53 -1.80
C PRO A 279 17.73 19.21 -2.02
N THR A 280 17.99 18.31 -2.95
CA THR A 280 19.35 18.01 -3.38
C THR A 280 19.89 19.17 -4.20
N VAL A 281 21.05 19.69 -3.81
CA VAL A 281 21.79 20.70 -4.58
C VAL A 281 22.77 19.99 -5.50
N TYR A 282 22.60 20.17 -6.80
CA TYR A 282 23.42 19.53 -7.84
C TYR A 282 24.64 20.38 -8.24
N ALA A 283 24.47 21.70 -8.28
CA ALA A 283 25.53 22.63 -8.63
C ALA A 283 25.24 24.01 -8.01
N ILE A 284 26.31 24.78 -7.81
CA ILE A 284 26.24 26.18 -7.38
C ILE A 284 27.11 26.97 -8.36
N SER A 285 26.55 28.04 -8.90
CA SER A 285 27.24 28.95 -9.81
C SER A 285 27.17 30.37 -9.27
N SER A 286 28.27 31.12 -9.42
CA SER A 286 28.25 32.55 -9.13
C SER A 286 27.31 33.25 -10.12
N PRO A 287 26.62 34.32 -9.70
CA PRO A 287 25.88 35.17 -10.62
C PRO A 287 26.89 35.71 -11.64
N ARG A 288 26.53 35.65 -12.91
CA ARG A 288 27.27 36.35 -13.96
C ARG A 288 27.16 37.86 -13.77
#